data_AF-A0A8T6J594-F1
#
_entry.id   AF-A0A8T6J594-F1
#
_cell.length_a   1.000
_cell.length_b   1.000
_cell.length_c   1.000
_cell.angle_alpha   90.00
_cell.angle_beta   90.00
_cell.angle_gamma   90.00
#
_symmetry.space_group_name_H-M   'P 1'
#
loop_
_entity.id
_entity.type
_entity.pdbx_description
1 polymer ?
#
loop_
_entity_poly.entity_id
_entity_poly.type
_entity_poly.pdbx_seq_one_letter_code
_entity_poly.pdbx_strand_id
1 'polypeptide(L)'
;MPIQHRDDAVEVETQVTSIFAAPPDGRTNAIRRLFVETLDFDPATGQVSLAGAAANAVLPDAAERITVLDGAQVVYILLGIDGTDRVRKAEVDAAARLIADQLGDELLLVFTNTSVSQLHLILPKFEGARPTLQRMVVERDLPRRTAVQQVAGIY
;
A
#
# COMPACT_ATOMS: atom_id res chain seq x y z
N MET A 1 -5.48 -15.77 3.28
CA MET A 1 -5.03 -17.15 3.55
C MET A 1 -3.54 -17.14 3.89
N PRO A 2 -3.04 -17.94 4.85
CA PRO A 2 -1.59 -18.08 5.03
C PRO A 2 -0.99 -18.74 3.78
N ILE A 3 0.22 -18.33 3.40
CA ILE A 3 0.98 -18.89 2.28
C ILE A 3 1.38 -20.32 2.69
N GLN A 4 0.59 -21.30 2.26
CA GLN A 4 0.71 -22.69 2.71
C GLN A 4 1.74 -23.47 1.89
N HIS A 5 2.07 -23.00 0.68
CA HIS A 5 2.98 -23.70 -0.22
C HIS A 5 4.19 -22.85 -0.65
N ARG A 6 5.30 -23.53 -0.94
CA ARG A 6 6.53 -22.90 -1.44
C ARG A 6 6.31 -22.19 -2.78
N ASP A 7 5.38 -22.70 -3.58
CA ASP A 7 5.06 -22.17 -4.91
C ASP A 7 4.34 -20.81 -4.80
N ASP A 8 3.41 -20.67 -3.85
CA ASP A 8 2.76 -19.39 -3.51
C ASP A 8 3.79 -18.30 -3.15
N ALA A 9 4.83 -18.67 -2.41
CA ALA A 9 5.90 -17.74 -2.03
C ALA A 9 6.70 -17.26 -3.26
N VAL A 10 6.92 -18.12 -4.25
CA VAL A 10 7.61 -17.78 -5.51
C VAL A 10 6.74 -16.88 -6.38
N GLU A 11 5.42 -17.12 -6.40
CA GLU A 11 4.48 -16.28 -7.13
C GLU A 11 4.40 -14.87 -6.54
N VAL A 12 4.22 -14.76 -5.22
CA VAL A 12 4.24 -13.48 -4.50
C VAL A 12 5.53 -12.71 -4.78
N GLU A 13 6.66 -13.41 -4.79
CA GLU A 13 7.97 -12.82 -5.09
C GLU A 13 8.07 -12.29 -6.52
N THR A 14 7.55 -13.06 -7.48
CA THR A 14 7.51 -12.67 -8.89
C THR A 14 6.69 -11.39 -9.06
N GLN A 15 5.52 -11.32 -8.40
CA GLN A 15 4.67 -10.13 -8.43
C GLN A 15 5.33 -8.93 -7.76
N VAL A 16 5.96 -9.10 -6.58
CA VAL A 16 6.70 -8.02 -5.90
C VAL A 16 7.84 -7.48 -6.78
N THR A 17 8.59 -8.37 -7.42
CA THR A 17 9.64 -7.97 -8.37
C THR A 17 9.06 -7.19 -9.55
N SER A 18 7.91 -7.61 -10.07
CA SER A 18 7.21 -6.91 -11.16
C SER A 18 6.78 -5.49 -10.76
N ILE A 19 6.36 -5.28 -9.49
CA ILE A 19 5.99 -3.95 -8.97
C ILE A 19 7.20 -3.02 -9.00
N PHE A 20 8.37 -3.49 -8.55
CA PHE A 20 9.60 -2.71 -8.55
C PHE A 20 10.16 -2.44 -9.94
N ALA A 21 9.90 -3.31 -10.91
CA ALA A 21 10.29 -3.14 -12.30
C ALA A 21 9.28 -2.32 -13.13
N ALA A 22 8.06 -2.12 -12.63
CA ALA A 22 7.00 -1.45 -13.38
C ALA A 22 7.26 0.07 -13.54
N PRO A 23 6.99 0.63 -14.74
CA PRO A 23 6.97 2.07 -14.93
C PRO A 23 5.86 2.70 -14.07
N PRO A 24 5.92 4.02 -13.75
CA PRO A 24 4.97 4.68 -12.86
C PRO A 24 3.50 4.42 -13.20
N ASP A 25 3.18 4.51 -14.48
CA ASP A 25 1.89 4.30 -15.13
C ASP A 25 1.44 2.82 -15.19
N GLY A 26 2.38 1.87 -15.06
CA GLY A 26 2.08 0.44 -14.96
C GLY A 26 2.01 -0.10 -13.53
N ARG A 27 2.44 0.69 -12.53
CA ARG A 27 2.67 0.21 -11.16
C ARG A 27 1.40 -0.14 -10.41
N THR A 28 0.36 0.68 -10.55
CA THR A 28 -0.97 0.42 -9.98
C THR A 28 -1.49 -0.95 -10.42
N ASN A 29 -1.31 -1.31 -11.70
CA ASN A 29 -1.71 -2.61 -12.22
C ASN A 29 -0.85 -3.74 -11.67
N ALA A 30 0.47 -3.56 -11.54
CA ALA A 30 1.34 -4.56 -10.93
C ALA A 30 0.98 -4.84 -9.46
N ILE A 31 0.66 -3.80 -8.69
CA ILE A 31 0.19 -3.93 -7.30
C ILE A 31 -1.17 -4.64 -7.27
N ARG A 32 -2.08 -4.30 -8.18
CA ARG A 32 -3.38 -4.97 -8.30
C ARG A 32 -3.25 -6.47 -8.53
N ARG A 33 -2.34 -6.90 -9.41
CA ARG A 33 -2.10 -8.34 -9.65
C ARG A 33 -1.65 -9.06 -8.39
N LEU A 34 -0.73 -8.48 -7.63
CA LEU A 34 -0.29 -9.08 -6.36
C LEU A 34 -1.49 -9.36 -5.43
N PHE A 35 -2.38 -8.39 -5.23
CA PHE A 35 -3.48 -8.59 -4.29
C PHE A 35 -4.64 -9.42 -4.85
N VAL A 36 -5.04 -9.19 -6.10
CA VAL A 36 -6.21 -9.86 -6.69
C VAL A 36 -5.87 -11.24 -7.22
N GLU A 37 -4.80 -11.36 -8.00
CA GLU A 37 -4.46 -12.62 -8.68
C GLU A 37 -3.75 -13.60 -7.73
N THR A 38 -2.83 -13.09 -6.89
CA THR A 38 -2.00 -13.96 -6.05
C THR A 38 -2.51 -14.10 -4.61
N LEU A 39 -3.13 -13.06 -4.04
CA LEU A 39 -3.66 -13.11 -2.66
C LEU A 39 -5.18 -13.32 -2.59
N ASP A 40 -5.86 -13.40 -3.74
CA ASP A 40 -7.30 -13.68 -3.88
C ASP A 40 -8.20 -12.64 -3.19
N PHE A 41 -7.84 -11.35 -3.31
CA PHE A 41 -8.68 -10.25 -2.81
C PHE A 41 -9.74 -9.88 -3.86
N ASP A 42 -10.87 -9.34 -3.41
CA ASP A 42 -11.93 -8.90 -4.31
C ASP A 42 -11.52 -7.63 -5.07
N PRO A 43 -11.62 -7.61 -6.41
CA PRO A 43 -11.20 -6.45 -7.19
C PRO A 43 -12.06 -5.23 -6.87
N ALA A 44 -11.40 -4.10 -6.63
CA ALA A 44 -12.06 -2.81 -6.45
C ALA A 44 -11.32 -1.74 -7.25
N THR A 45 -12.05 -0.84 -7.89
CA THR A 45 -11.46 0.21 -8.75
C THR A 45 -12.03 1.57 -8.36
N GLY A 46 -11.25 2.62 -8.63
CA GLY A 46 -11.69 4.00 -8.48
C GLY A 46 -10.62 4.84 -7.81
N GLN A 47 -10.79 6.15 -7.91
CA GLN A 47 -9.91 7.11 -7.27
C GLN A 47 -10.53 7.61 -5.97
N VAL A 48 -9.68 7.84 -4.98
CA VAL A 48 -10.03 8.48 -3.72
C VAL A 48 -9.35 9.83 -3.70
N SER A 49 -10.10 10.90 -3.43
CA SER A 49 -9.49 12.23 -3.40
C SER A 49 -8.60 12.36 -2.17
N LEU A 50 -7.42 12.93 -2.35
CA LEU A 50 -6.52 13.33 -1.27
C LEU A 50 -6.40 14.86 -1.17
N ALA A 51 -7.28 15.58 -1.87
CA ALA A 51 -7.37 17.02 -1.77
C ALA A 51 -7.75 17.45 -0.35
N GLY A 52 -7.14 18.54 0.13
CA GLY A 52 -7.38 19.04 1.49
C GLY A 52 -6.46 18.43 2.56
N ALA A 53 -5.37 17.77 2.16
CA ALA A 53 -4.30 17.38 3.07
C ALA A 53 -3.82 18.59 3.90
N ALA A 54 -3.48 18.34 5.17
CA ALA A 54 -2.93 19.38 6.04
C ALA A 54 -1.65 19.98 5.44
N ALA A 55 -1.40 21.27 5.69
CA ALA A 55 -0.31 22.03 5.07
C ALA A 55 1.11 21.45 5.26
N ASN A 56 1.28 20.54 6.22
CA ASN A 56 2.54 19.87 6.53
C ASN A 56 2.70 18.48 5.86
N ALA A 57 1.72 18.04 5.05
CA ALA A 57 1.76 16.78 4.31
C ALA A 57 1.80 17.06 2.80
N VAL A 58 2.69 16.37 2.08
CA VAL A 58 2.78 16.44 0.62
C VAL A 58 2.18 15.16 0.06
N LEU A 59 0.92 15.23 -0.37
CA LEU A 59 0.17 14.13 -0.97
C LEU A 59 -0.15 14.45 -2.43
N PRO A 60 -0.27 13.43 -3.31
CA PRO A 60 -0.87 13.62 -4.62
C PRO A 60 -2.35 14.01 -4.48
N ASP A 61 -2.98 14.51 -5.55
CA ASP A 61 -4.40 14.90 -5.53
C ASP A 61 -5.36 13.73 -5.34
N ALA A 62 -4.92 12.51 -5.69
CA ALA A 62 -5.71 11.30 -5.61
C ALA A 62 -4.87 10.07 -5.26
N ALA A 63 -5.55 9.09 -4.67
CA ALA A 63 -5.08 7.72 -4.46
C ALA A 63 -5.89 6.74 -5.30
N GLU A 64 -5.32 5.58 -5.60
CA GLU A 64 -5.99 4.53 -6.38
C GLU A 64 -6.49 3.42 -5.47
N ARG A 65 -7.79 3.12 -5.54
CA ARG A 65 -8.38 1.95 -4.88
C ARG A 65 -8.06 0.72 -5.72
N ILE A 66 -7.39 -0.25 -5.10
CA ILE A 66 -6.85 -1.41 -5.79
C ILE A 66 -7.73 -2.65 -5.61
N THR A 67 -8.22 -2.87 -4.40
CA THR A 67 -8.94 -4.09 -4.04
C THR A 67 -9.63 -3.90 -2.67
N VAL A 68 -10.45 -4.88 -2.27
CA VAL A 68 -11.06 -4.99 -0.95
C VAL A 68 -10.88 -6.42 -0.45
N LEU A 69 -10.69 -6.61 0.85
CA LEU A 69 -10.74 -7.92 1.49
C LEU A 69 -11.48 -7.81 2.81
N ASP A 70 -12.51 -8.64 2.99
CA ASP A 70 -13.30 -8.71 4.23
C ASP A 70 -13.82 -7.34 4.71
N GLY A 71 -14.13 -6.43 3.77
CA GLY A 71 -14.56 -5.06 4.06
C GLY A 71 -13.44 -4.02 4.10
N ALA A 72 -12.19 -4.43 4.32
CA ALA A 72 -11.03 -3.55 4.36
C ALA A 72 -10.60 -3.08 2.97
N GLN A 73 -10.47 -1.77 2.79
CA GLN A 73 -10.10 -1.18 1.50
C GLN A 73 -8.58 -1.10 1.33
N VAL A 74 -8.08 -1.61 0.22
CA VAL A 74 -6.65 -1.50 -0.12
C VAL A 74 -6.46 -0.35 -1.09
N VAL A 75 -5.72 0.66 -0.66
CA VAL A 75 -5.53 1.92 -1.39
C VAL A 75 -4.05 2.18 -1.63
N TYR A 76 -3.70 2.42 -2.89
CA TYR A 76 -2.33 2.70 -3.33
C TYR A 76 -2.10 4.20 -3.52
N ILE A 77 -0.95 4.66 -3.02
CA ILE A 77 -0.53 6.07 -3.05
C ILE A 77 0.92 6.14 -3.52
N LEU A 78 1.12 6.79 -4.66
CA LEU A 78 2.45 7.16 -5.15
C LEU A 78 2.81 8.56 -4.66
N LEU A 79 3.82 8.66 -3.80
CA LEU A 79 4.32 9.92 -3.30
C LEU A 79 5.40 10.48 -4.23
N GLY A 80 5.12 11.63 -4.83
CA GLY A 80 6.10 12.47 -5.52
C GLY A 80 6.58 13.60 -4.62
N ILE A 81 7.36 13.28 -3.58
CA ILE A 81 7.90 14.33 -2.70
C ILE A 81 9.26 14.77 -3.23
N ASP A 82 9.33 16.02 -3.68
CA ASP A 82 10.58 16.59 -4.19
C ASP A 82 11.68 16.58 -3.11
N GLY A 83 12.84 16.03 -3.47
CA GLY A 83 14.02 15.99 -2.61
C GLY A 83 13.98 14.95 -1.48
N THR A 84 12.97 14.07 -1.41
CA THR A 84 12.96 12.97 -0.45
C THR A 84 12.29 11.70 -0.97
N ASP A 85 13.03 10.60 -0.89
CA ASP A 85 12.51 9.26 -1.16
C ASP A 85 11.80 8.65 0.07
N ARG A 86 11.71 9.39 1.17
CA ARG A 86 11.16 8.86 2.42
C ARG A 86 9.66 9.12 2.54
N VAL A 87 8.89 8.06 2.79
CA VAL A 87 7.50 8.15 3.25
C VAL A 87 7.48 8.51 4.74
N ARG A 88 7.09 9.75 5.05
CA ARG A 88 7.06 10.28 6.42
C ARG A 88 5.70 10.02 7.07
N LYS A 89 5.70 10.08 8.40
CA LYS A 89 4.49 9.88 9.20
C LYS A 89 3.40 10.89 8.87
N ALA A 90 3.75 12.15 8.58
CA ALA A 90 2.78 13.21 8.31
C ALA A 90 1.91 12.89 7.08
N GLU A 91 2.51 12.42 5.99
CA GLU A 91 1.78 12.00 4.79
C GLU A 91 0.87 10.82 5.07
N VAL A 92 1.37 9.82 5.79
CA VAL A 92 0.59 8.63 6.12
C VAL A 92 -0.60 8.96 7.01
N ASP A 93 -0.39 9.75 8.08
CA ASP A 93 -1.45 10.19 8.98
C ASP A 93 -2.52 11.02 8.23
N ALA A 94 -2.10 11.90 7.32
CA ALA A 94 -3.01 12.73 6.55
C ALA A 94 -3.84 11.91 5.55
N ALA A 95 -3.18 11.03 4.78
CA ALA A 95 -3.86 10.19 3.81
C ALA A 95 -4.82 9.20 4.49
N ALA A 96 -4.40 8.59 5.61
CA ALA A 96 -5.24 7.67 6.36
C ALA A 96 -6.56 8.31 6.76
N ARG A 97 -6.55 9.55 7.26
CA ARG A 97 -7.77 10.28 7.62
C ARG A 97 -8.64 10.57 6.41
N LEU A 98 -8.05 11.17 5.37
CA LEU A 98 -8.81 11.58 4.18
C LEU A 98 -9.48 10.38 3.50
N ILE A 99 -8.77 9.25 3.45
CA ILE A 99 -9.30 8.01 2.89
C ILE A 99 -10.36 7.42 3.82
N ALA A 100 -10.13 7.41 5.14
CA ALA A 100 -11.09 6.88 6.11
C ALA A 100 -12.41 7.67 6.09
N ASP A 101 -12.35 8.99 5.98
CA ASP A 101 -13.53 9.86 5.87
C ASP A 101 -14.37 9.56 4.61
N GLN A 102 -13.76 8.99 3.56
CA GLN A 102 -14.44 8.66 2.30
C GLN A 102 -14.87 7.20 2.18
N LEU A 103 -14.05 6.28 2.70
CA LEU A 103 -14.18 4.84 2.46
C LEU A 103 -14.43 4.01 3.74
N GLY A 104 -14.29 4.60 4.93
CA GLY A 104 -14.38 3.93 6.22
C GLY A 104 -13.02 3.58 6.83
N ASP A 105 -13.03 3.17 8.11
CA ASP A 105 -11.83 3.06 8.95
C ASP A 105 -11.00 1.78 8.71
N GLU A 106 -11.56 0.78 8.03
CA GLU A 106 -10.88 -0.48 7.71
C GLU A 106 -10.05 -0.31 6.42
N LEU A 107 -8.78 0.04 6.59
CA LEU A 107 -7.89 0.38 5.47
C LEU A 107 -6.58 -0.40 5.51
N LEU A 108 -6.06 -0.70 4.33
CA LEU A 108 -4.66 -1.05 4.09
C LEU A 108 -4.09 -0.06 3.08
N LEU A 109 -3.15 0.77 3.52
CA LEU A 109 -2.51 1.77 2.66
C LEU A 109 -1.20 1.21 2.11
N VAL A 110 -1.05 1.28 0.80
CA VAL A 110 0.15 0.89 0.07
C VAL A 110 0.84 2.16 -0.43
N PHE A 111 1.95 2.54 0.20
CA PHE A 111 2.73 3.72 -0.19
C PHE A 111 4.01 3.33 -0.92
N THR A 112 4.38 4.14 -1.91
CA THR A 112 5.72 4.12 -2.48
C THR A 112 6.15 5.52 -2.93
N ASN A 113 7.42 5.67 -3.28
CA ASN A 113 7.99 6.89 -3.83
C ASN A 113 8.20 6.75 -5.35
N THR A 114 8.67 7.81 -6.01
CA THR A 114 8.97 7.78 -7.45
C THR A 114 10.09 6.81 -7.82
N SER A 115 11.09 6.63 -6.94
CA SER A 115 12.22 5.69 -7.15
C SER A 115 11.87 4.22 -6.91
N VAL A 116 10.71 3.94 -6.30
CA VAL A 116 10.21 2.62 -5.92
C VAL A 116 11.23 1.79 -5.15
N SER A 117 12.06 2.42 -4.33
CA SER A 117 13.03 1.68 -3.53
C SER A 117 12.35 0.86 -2.43
N GLN A 118 11.15 1.25 -2.01
CA GLN A 118 10.41 0.63 -0.92
C GLN A 118 8.90 0.65 -1.19
N LEU A 119 8.21 -0.41 -0.78
CA LEU A 119 6.76 -0.44 -0.61
C LEU A 119 6.46 -0.43 0.89
N HIS A 120 5.61 0.48 1.32
CA HIS A 120 5.12 0.52 2.69
C HIS A 120 3.68 0.06 2.72
N LEU A 121 3.43 -1.00 3.48
CA LEU A 121 2.12 -1.52 3.77
C LEU A 121 1.73 -1.05 5.16
N ILE A 122 0.67 -0.28 5.27
CA ILE A 122 0.33 0.43 6.51
C ILE A 122 -1.13 0.18 6.87
N LEU A 123 -1.35 -0.35 8.07
CA LEU A 123 -2.66 -0.52 8.67
C LEU A 123 -2.89 0.60 9.70
N PRO A 124 -3.66 1.64 9.38
CA PRO A 124 -4.11 2.60 10.36
C PRO A 124 -5.19 1.98 11.24
N LYS A 125 -5.06 2.15 12.56
CA LYS A 125 -6.09 1.82 13.55
C LYS A 125 -6.59 3.09 14.22
N PHE A 126 -7.87 3.39 14.08
CA PHE A 126 -8.48 4.59 14.62
C PHE A 126 -9.09 4.30 16.00
N GLU A 127 -8.46 4.84 17.05
CA GLU A 127 -8.99 4.82 18.43
C GLU A 127 -9.37 6.24 18.92
N GLY A 128 -9.42 7.19 17.99
CA GLY A 128 -9.70 8.60 18.26
C GLY A 128 -9.23 9.48 17.12
N ALA A 129 -8.92 10.74 17.42
CA ALA A 129 -8.60 11.72 16.39
C ALA A 129 -7.32 11.43 15.60
N ARG A 130 -6.38 10.59 16.09
CA ARG A 130 -5.13 10.23 15.38
C ARG A 130 -5.05 8.71 15.25
N PRO A 131 -4.74 8.16 14.06
CA PRO A 131 -4.57 6.73 13.92
C PRO A 131 -3.26 6.28 14.56
N THR A 132 -3.28 5.07 15.12
CA THR A 132 -2.06 4.28 15.36
C THR A 132 -1.69 3.60 14.06
N LEU A 133 -0.46 3.77 13.61
CA LEU A 133 0.00 3.22 12.33
C LEU A 133 0.84 1.97 12.55
N GLN A 134 0.36 0.82 12.08
CA GLN A 134 1.18 -0.39 11.96
C GLN A 134 1.78 -0.42 10.56
N ARG A 135 3.10 -0.21 10.47
CA ARG A 135 3.83 -0.12 9.20
C ARG A 135 4.73 -1.32 8.99
N MET A 136 4.68 -1.81 7.77
CA MET A 136 5.57 -2.83 7.25
C MET A 136 6.24 -2.31 5.98
N VAL A 137 7.49 -2.69 5.77
CA VAL A 137 8.31 -2.18 4.66
C VAL A 137 8.89 -3.34 3.88
N VAL A 138 8.59 -3.37 2.59
CA VAL A 138 9.22 -4.27 1.63
C VAL A 138 10.23 -3.45 0.84
N GLU A 139 11.51 -3.75 1.00
CA GLU A 139 12.58 -3.05 0.28
C GLU A 139 12.94 -3.79 -1.00
N ARG A 140 13.35 -3.02 -2.01
CA ARG A 140 13.94 -3.55 -3.23
C ARG A 140 15.23 -4.30 -2.88
N ASP A 141 15.37 -5.52 -3.41
CA ASP A 141 16.57 -6.37 -3.30
C ASP A 141 16.89 -6.98 -1.91
N LEU A 142 16.01 -6.88 -0.90
CA LEU A 142 16.21 -7.59 0.38
C LEU A 142 15.85 -9.10 0.31
N PRO A 143 16.49 -9.97 1.12
CA PRO A 143 16.21 -11.41 1.14
C PRO A 143 14.74 -11.76 1.44
N ARG A 144 14.17 -12.53 0.51
CA ARG A 144 12.74 -12.75 0.23
C ARG A 144 11.91 -13.43 1.32
N ARG A 145 12.56 -14.17 2.24
CA ARG A 145 11.87 -14.90 3.33
C ARG A 145 11.13 -13.95 4.28
N THR A 146 11.62 -12.72 4.39
CA THR A 146 11.09 -11.68 5.28
C THR A 146 9.86 -11.01 4.67
N ALA A 147 9.88 -10.63 3.38
CA ALA A 147 8.79 -9.91 2.72
C ALA A 147 7.50 -10.75 2.59
N VAL A 148 7.61 -12.03 2.23
CA VAL A 148 6.47 -12.94 2.07
C VAL A 148 5.81 -13.28 3.42
N GLN A 149 6.60 -13.57 4.46
CA GLN A 149 6.09 -13.73 5.83
C GLN A 149 5.47 -12.44 6.39
N GLN A 150 6.01 -11.30 5.97
CA GLN A 150 5.53 -9.98 6.36
C GLN A 150 4.16 -9.67 5.74
N VAL A 151 3.99 -9.85 4.41
CA VAL A 151 2.68 -9.68 3.76
C VAL A 151 1.65 -10.68 4.30
N ALA A 152 2.05 -11.92 4.57
CA ALA A 152 1.17 -12.91 5.19
C ALA A 152 0.82 -12.58 6.66
N GLY A 153 1.71 -11.92 7.40
CA GLY A 153 1.53 -11.52 8.80
C GLY A 153 0.80 -10.18 9.01
N ILE A 154 0.30 -9.56 7.94
CA ILE A 154 -0.71 -8.50 8.02
C ILE A 154 -2.07 -9.08 8.51
N TYR A 155 -2.22 -10.41 8.48
CA TYR A 155 -3.31 -11.17 9.06
C TYR A 155 -2.86 -12.03 10.24
#